data_AF-A0A3L6Q0M9-F1
#
_entry.id   AF-A0A3L6Q0M9-F1
#
_cell.length_a   1.000
_cell.length_b   1.000
_cell.length_c   1.000
_cell.angle_alpha   90.00
_cell.angle_beta   90.00
_cell.angle_gamma   90.00
#
_symmetry.space_group_name_H-M   'P 1'
#
loop_
_entity.id
_entity.type
_entity.pdbx_description
1 polymer ?
#
loop_
_entity_poly.entity_id
_entity_poly.type
_entity_poly.pdbx_seq_one_letter_code
_entity_poly.pdbx_strand_id
1 'polypeptide(L)'
;MRGSTAALMAAALLMLLLLPVLLMLLVSSEEQETRRMFVEWKAKYRKTYKYAGKEECRYALFKDTRRRVARANAAGVTSSGLNGLSSHASEEIFVGYGADPGWRRDRMRRRPAGSSWGWKAKYGKIYRDVGGGRPLLESGSR
;
A
#
# COMPACT_ATOMS: atom_id res chain seq x y z
N MET A 1 -33.39 -14.94 38.19
CA MET A 1 -31.98 -14.87 37.72
C MET A 1 -31.74 -15.43 36.31
N ARG A 2 -32.69 -16.13 35.65
CA ARG A 2 -32.48 -16.77 34.33
C ARG A 2 -32.54 -15.84 33.10
N GLY A 3 -33.13 -14.65 33.22
CA GLY A 3 -33.24 -13.70 32.08
C GLY A 3 -31.93 -13.00 31.70
N SER A 4 -31.02 -12.79 32.65
CA SER A 4 -29.78 -12.04 32.42
C SER A 4 -28.77 -12.81 31.57
N THR A 5 -28.66 -14.12 31.72
CA THR A 5 -27.74 -14.94 30.93
C THR A 5 -28.19 -15.05 29.47
N ALA A 6 -29.49 -15.22 29.24
CA ALA A 6 -30.05 -15.24 27.88
C ALA A 6 -29.82 -13.90 27.15
N ALA A 7 -30.00 -12.77 27.84
CA ALA A 7 -29.74 -11.44 27.28
C ALA A 7 -28.26 -11.22 26.96
N LEU A 8 -27.34 -11.64 27.85
CA LEU A 8 -25.90 -11.55 27.60
C LEU A 8 -25.44 -12.43 26.43
N MET A 9 -25.98 -13.65 26.30
CA MET A 9 -25.67 -14.53 25.18
C MET A 9 -26.23 -13.97 23.86
N ALA A 10 -27.43 -13.40 23.88
CA ALA A 10 -28.00 -12.73 22.71
C ALA A 10 -27.15 -11.52 22.28
N ALA A 11 -26.72 -10.69 23.23
CA ALA A 11 -25.83 -9.56 22.95
C ALA A 11 -24.46 -10.02 22.43
N ALA A 12 -23.88 -11.08 23.00
CA ALA A 12 -22.60 -11.63 22.55
C ALA A 12 -22.70 -12.18 21.12
N LEU A 13 -23.78 -12.89 20.78
CA LEU A 13 -24.03 -13.39 19.42
C LEU A 13 -24.24 -12.25 18.42
N LEU A 14 -24.99 -11.20 18.81
CA LEU A 14 -25.14 -10.00 17.99
C LEU A 14 -23.79 -9.32 17.74
N MET A 15 -22.95 -9.17 18.77
CA MET A 15 -21.61 -8.61 18.61
C MET A 15 -20.73 -9.48 17.71
N LEU A 16 -20.82 -10.80 17.84
CA LEU A 16 -20.06 -11.75 17.01
C LEU A 16 -20.44 -11.65 15.52
N LEU A 17 -21.70 -11.36 15.23
CA LEU A 17 -22.22 -11.22 13.86
C LEU A 17 -22.00 -9.80 13.30
N LEU A 18 -22.20 -8.76 14.12
CA LEU A 18 -22.14 -7.37 13.67
C LEU A 18 -20.71 -6.85 13.55
N LEU A 19 -19.79 -7.27 14.42
CA LEU A 19 -18.40 -6.82 14.40
C LEU A 19 -17.68 -7.12 13.06
N PRO A 20 -17.70 -8.36 12.51
CA PRO A 20 -17.06 -8.62 11.23
C PRO A 20 -17.76 -7.90 10.08
N VAL A 21 -19.09 -7.74 10.12
CA VAL A 21 -19.85 -6.99 9.09
C VAL A 21 -19.44 -5.51 9.11
N LEU A 22 -19.34 -4.90 10.28
CA LEU A 22 -18.89 -3.52 10.45
C LEU A 22 -17.44 -3.33 9.98
N LEU A 23 -16.55 -4.28 10.29
CA LEU A 23 -15.17 -4.25 9.82
C LEU A 23 -15.08 -4.33 8.29
N MET A 24 -15.87 -5.22 7.67
CA MET A 24 -15.93 -5.34 6.21
C MET A 24 -16.47 -4.08 5.54
N LEU A 25 -17.51 -3.46 6.11
CA LEU A 25 -18.03 -2.17 5.64
C LEU A 25 -16.98 -1.06 5.74
N LEU A 26 -16.27 -0.99 6.86
CA LEU A 26 -15.21 0.01 7.06
C LEU A 26 -14.07 -0.17 6.05
N VAL A 27 -13.57 -1.40 5.88
CA VAL A 27 -12.52 -1.72 4.91
C VAL A 27 -12.97 -1.41 3.48
N SER A 28 -14.21 -1.73 3.12
CA SER A 28 -14.78 -1.42 1.80
C SER A 28 -14.88 0.08 1.56
N SER A 29 -15.32 0.85 2.56
CA SER A 29 -15.41 2.31 2.48
C SER A 29 -14.04 2.96 2.28
N GLU A 30 -13.05 2.54 3.08
CA GLU A 30 -11.66 3.02 2.97
C GLU A 30 -11.04 2.69 1.61
N GLU A 31 -11.34 1.50 1.06
CA GLU A 31 -10.87 1.07 -0.25
C GLU A 31 -11.46 1.95 -1.35
N GLN A 32 -12.78 2.17 -1.33
CA GLN A 32 -13.49 3.01 -2.30
C GLN A 32 -12.99 4.46 -2.25
N GLU A 33 -12.83 5.01 -1.05
CA GLU A 33 -12.27 6.34 -0.87
C GLU A 33 -10.84 6.43 -1.42
N THR A 34 -10.00 5.44 -1.13
CA THR A 34 -8.63 5.38 -1.66
C THR A 34 -8.61 5.27 -3.19
N ARG A 35 -9.55 4.54 -3.80
CA ARG A 35 -9.69 4.47 -5.26
C ARG A 35 -10.09 5.82 -5.85
N ARG A 36 -11.04 6.53 -5.24
CA ARG A 36 -11.43 7.90 -5.66
C ARG A 36 -10.24 8.85 -5.60
N MET A 37 -9.53 8.87 -4.47
CA MET A 37 -8.31 9.69 -4.33
C MET A 37 -7.23 9.33 -5.34
N PHE A 38 -7.08 8.05 -5.68
CA PHE A 38 -6.12 7.65 -6.71
C PHE A 38 -6.48 8.18 -8.09
N VAL A 39 -7.77 8.18 -8.46
CA VAL A 39 -8.25 8.76 -9.72
C VAL A 39 -7.99 10.27 -9.77
N GLU A 40 -8.38 10.99 -8.72
CA GLU A 40 -8.13 12.44 -8.60
C GLU A 40 -6.64 12.77 -8.65
N TRP A 41 -5.83 11.99 -7.93
CA TRP A 41 -4.38 12.14 -7.91
C TRP A 41 -3.77 11.90 -9.29
N LYS A 42 -4.21 10.86 -10.01
CA LYS A 42 -3.76 10.61 -11.39
C LYS A 42 -4.08 11.78 -12.30
N ALA A 43 -5.29 12.34 -12.20
CA ALA A 43 -5.69 13.50 -12.98
C ALA A 43 -4.82 14.72 -12.66
N LYS A 44 -4.65 15.04 -11.36
CA LYS A 44 -3.82 16.15 -10.87
C LYS A 44 -2.37 16.07 -11.37
N TYR A 45 -1.77 14.88 -11.38
CA TYR A 45 -0.38 14.68 -11.77
C TYR A 45 -0.20 14.12 -13.20
N ARG A 46 -1.27 14.13 -14.01
CA ARG A 46 -1.30 13.67 -15.41
C ARG A 46 -0.70 12.27 -15.58
N LYS A 47 -1.01 11.35 -14.67
CA LYS A 47 -0.50 9.98 -14.69
C LYS A 47 -1.42 9.09 -15.52
N THR A 48 -0.84 8.43 -16.51
CA THR A 48 -1.50 7.42 -17.34
C THR A 48 -0.69 6.13 -17.30
N TYR A 49 -1.37 4.99 -17.37
CA TYR A 49 -0.73 3.68 -17.36
C TYR A 49 -1.17 2.88 -18.58
N LYS A 50 -0.20 2.21 -19.22
CA LYS A 50 -0.39 1.52 -20.51
C LYS A 50 -1.34 0.31 -20.42
N TYR A 51 -1.42 -0.35 -19.27
CA TYR A 51 -2.23 -1.54 -19.07
C TYR A 51 -2.71 -1.65 -17.61
N ALA A 52 -3.83 -2.36 -17.41
CA ALA A 52 -4.52 -2.47 -16.12
C ALA A 52 -3.61 -3.01 -15.00
N GLY A 53 -2.78 -4.02 -15.27
CA GLY A 53 -1.86 -4.56 -14.26
C GLY A 53 -0.82 -3.56 -13.77
N LYS A 54 -0.32 -2.68 -14.64
CA LYS A 54 0.60 -1.61 -14.22
C LYS A 54 -0.12 -0.63 -13.32
N GLU A 55 -1.36 -0.31 -13.64
CA GLU A 55 -2.18 0.59 -12.84
C GLU A 55 -2.48 0.01 -11.46
N GLU A 56 -2.86 -1.27 -11.36
CA GLU A 56 -3.11 -1.93 -10.09
C GLU A 56 -1.84 -2.01 -9.22
N CYS A 57 -0.67 -2.27 -9.82
CA CYS A 57 0.60 -2.17 -9.09
C CYS A 57 0.87 -0.75 -8.56
N ARG A 58 0.56 0.28 -9.38
CA ARG A 58 0.76 1.69 -9.00
C ARG A 58 -0.23 2.12 -7.92
N TYR A 59 -1.45 1.59 -7.97
CA TYR A 59 -2.46 1.77 -6.93
C TYR A 59 -2.03 1.14 -5.60
N ALA A 60 -1.46 -0.07 -5.63
CA ALA A 60 -0.93 -0.70 -4.42
C ALA A 60 0.19 0.13 -3.75
N LEU A 61 1.11 0.68 -4.55
CA LEU A 61 2.14 1.60 -4.08
C LEU A 61 1.54 2.89 -3.51
N PHE A 62 0.58 3.48 -4.22
CA PHE A 62 -0.13 4.68 -3.78
C PHE A 62 -0.81 4.50 -2.42
N LYS A 63 -1.49 3.37 -2.22
CA LYS A 63 -2.15 3.01 -0.95
C LYS A 63 -1.16 2.84 0.20
N ASP A 64 0.01 2.25 -0.06
CA ASP A 64 1.08 2.12 0.92
C ASP A 64 1.66 3.49 1.31
N THR A 65 1.89 4.36 0.32
CA THR A 65 2.34 5.74 0.54
C THR A 65 1.34 6.54 1.37
N ARG A 66 0.04 6.47 1.04
CA ARG A 66 -1.04 7.12 1.83
C ARG A 66 -0.97 6.71 3.30
N ARG A 67 -0.88 5.40 3.58
CA ARG A 67 -0.75 4.88 4.95
C ARG A 67 0.53 5.32 5.65
N ARG A 68 1.63 5.47 4.92
CA ARG A 68 2.90 5.96 5.47
C ARG A 68 2.84 7.44 5.82
N VAL A 69 2.29 8.27 4.93
CA VAL A 69 2.10 9.71 5.15
C VAL A 69 1.16 9.96 6.32
N ALA A 70 0.02 9.25 6.39
CA ALA A 70 -0.92 9.37 7.50
C ALA A 70 -0.25 9.07 8.85
N ARG A 71 0.54 7.99 8.94
CA ARG A 71 1.31 7.66 10.15
C ARG A 71 2.35 8.71 10.50
N ALA A 72 3.07 9.24 9.51
CA ALA A 72 4.08 10.27 9.73
C ALA A 72 3.47 11.59 10.21
N ASN A 73 2.31 11.97 9.65
CA ASN A 73 1.57 13.16 10.06
C ASN A 73 0.99 12.99 11.49
N ALA A 74 0.42 11.81 11.81
CA ALA A 74 -0.07 11.51 13.15
C ALA A 74 1.04 11.50 14.21
N ALA A 75 2.26 11.10 13.83
CA ALA A 75 3.43 11.14 14.70
C ALA A 75 4.12 12.52 14.75
N GLY A 76 3.59 13.54 14.05
CA GLY A 76 4.20 14.88 13.98
C GLY A 76 5.55 14.93 13.26
N VAL A 77 5.93 13.85 12.56
CA VAL A 77 7.24 13.73 11.88
C VAL A 77 7.27 14.55 10.59
N THR A 78 6.11 14.70 9.93
CA THR A 78 5.96 15.49 8.70
C THR A 78 4.62 16.20 8.69
N SER A 79 4.51 17.25 7.88
CA SER A 79 3.23 17.86 7.44
C SER A 79 2.94 17.60 5.96
N SER A 80 3.67 16.65 5.35
CA SER A 80 3.67 16.45 3.91
C SER A 80 2.39 15.75 3.43
N GLY A 81 1.92 16.15 2.24
CA GLY A 81 0.81 15.51 1.54
C GLY A 81 1.25 14.51 0.47
N LEU A 82 0.27 13.88 -0.19
CA LEU A 82 0.51 13.05 -1.37
C LEU A 82 1.02 13.92 -2.53
N ASN A 83 2.10 13.50 -3.19
CA ASN A 83 2.77 14.22 -4.27
C ASN A 83 2.85 13.38 -5.56
N GLY A 84 3.45 13.91 -6.63
CA GLY A 84 3.53 13.23 -7.94
C GLY A 84 4.34 11.92 -7.95
N LEU A 85 5.05 11.61 -6.86
CA LEU A 85 5.79 10.37 -6.66
C LEU A 85 5.05 9.36 -5.79
N SER A 86 3.83 9.67 -5.32
CA SER A 86 3.11 8.83 -4.36
C SER A 86 2.81 7.41 -4.85
N SER A 87 2.80 7.16 -6.17
CA SER A 87 2.65 5.82 -6.75
C SER A 87 3.98 5.16 -7.15
N HIS A 88 5.11 5.72 -6.74
CA HIS A 88 6.43 5.17 -7.02
C HIS A 88 7.00 4.45 -5.80
N ALA A 89 7.69 3.34 -6.04
CA ALA A 89 8.48 2.73 -4.98
C ALA A 89 9.67 3.63 -4.67
N SER A 90 10.12 3.64 -3.40
CA SER A 90 11.30 4.42 -3.00
C SER A 90 12.50 4.10 -3.89
N GLU A 91 12.70 2.82 -4.23
CA GLU A 91 13.79 2.37 -5.10
C GLU A 91 13.70 2.93 -6.53
N GLU A 92 12.49 3.10 -7.08
CA GLU A 92 12.31 3.68 -8.41
C GLU A 92 12.62 5.18 -8.42
N ILE A 93 12.29 5.88 -7.34
CA ILE A 93 12.65 7.28 -7.14
C ILE A 93 14.18 7.40 -7.16
N PHE A 94 14.90 6.62 -6.35
CA PHE A 94 16.36 6.72 -6.26
C PHE A 94 17.10 6.28 -7.52
N VAL A 95 16.58 5.29 -8.27
CA VAL A 95 17.14 4.89 -9.56
C VAL A 95 16.95 5.99 -10.61
N GLY A 96 15.80 6.68 -10.61
CA GLY A 96 15.54 7.79 -11.53
C GLY A 96 16.36 9.06 -11.24
N TYR A 97 16.77 9.27 -9.99
CA TYR A 97 17.55 10.44 -9.55
C TYR A 97 19.08 10.24 -9.55
N GLY A 98 19.61 9.12 -10.06
CA GLY A 98 21.06 8.89 -10.14
C GLY A 98 21.78 8.89 -8.79
N ALA A 99 21.06 8.57 -7.69
CA ALA A 99 21.60 8.68 -6.34
C ALA A 99 22.68 7.62 -6.07
N ASP A 100 23.79 8.07 -5.48
CA ASP A 100 24.97 7.28 -5.11
C ASP A 100 24.60 5.96 -4.37
N PRO A 101 25.16 4.80 -4.75
CA PRO A 101 24.88 3.51 -4.11
C PRO A 101 25.19 3.45 -2.61
N GLY A 102 26.00 4.36 -2.05
CA GLY A 102 26.38 4.41 -0.63
C GLY A 102 25.19 4.64 0.30
N TRP A 103 24.29 5.56 -0.04
CA TRP A 103 23.08 5.85 0.74
C TRP A 103 22.09 4.67 0.79
N ARG A 104 22.15 3.79 -0.20
CA ARG A 104 21.30 2.58 -0.30
C ARG A 104 21.65 1.58 0.81
N ARG A 105 22.94 1.44 1.14
CA ARG A 105 23.43 0.55 2.22
C ARG A 105 23.05 1.09 3.60
N ASP A 106 23.24 2.38 3.84
CA ASP A 106 22.97 2.98 5.14
C ASP A 106 21.50 2.99 5.51
N ARG A 107 20.61 3.28 4.55
CA ARG A 107 19.16 3.25 4.82
C ARG A 107 18.63 1.82 4.97
N MET A 108 19.19 0.83 4.26
CA MET A 108 18.85 -0.58 4.49
C MET A 108 19.35 -1.06 5.86
N ARG A 109 20.53 -0.63 6.31
CA ARG A 109 21.04 -0.92 7.67
C ARG A 109 20.20 -0.28 8.78
N ARG A 110 19.68 0.93 8.56
CA ARG A 110 18.81 1.63 9.53
C ARG A 110 17.34 1.20 9.47
N ARG A 111 16.96 0.27 8.59
CA ARG A 111 15.58 -0.24 8.52
C ARG A 111 15.36 -1.27 9.62
N PRO A 112 14.32 -1.13 10.47
CA PRO A 112 14.01 -2.12 11.48
C PRO A 112 13.76 -3.48 10.83
N ALA A 113 14.31 -4.54 11.43
CA ALA A 113 14.08 -5.91 11.02
C ALA A 113 12.57 -6.19 11.00
N GLY A 114 12.02 -6.56 9.83
CA GLY A 114 10.58 -6.71 9.60
C GLY A 114 9.93 -5.61 8.76
N SER A 115 10.64 -4.52 8.42
CA SER A 115 10.10 -3.46 7.56
C SER A 115 10.20 -3.81 6.07
N SER A 116 9.21 -4.58 5.57
CA SER A 116 8.78 -4.64 4.16
C SER A 116 9.88 -4.93 3.13
N TRP A 117 9.90 -6.17 2.65
CA TRP A 117 10.50 -6.64 1.39
C TRP A 117 10.53 -5.56 0.29
N GLY A 118 11.59 -5.52 -0.53
CA GLY A 118 11.69 -4.62 -1.68
C GLY A 118 10.43 -4.70 -2.54
N TRP A 119 10.00 -3.62 -3.19
CA TRP A 119 8.70 -3.59 -3.89
C TRP A 119 8.50 -4.74 -4.89
N LYS A 120 9.57 -5.25 -5.51
CA LYS A 120 9.57 -6.47 -6.34
C LYS A 120 9.23 -7.74 -5.55
N ALA A 121 9.61 -7.84 -4.29
CA ALA A 121 9.26 -8.96 -3.41
C ALA A 121 7.87 -8.76 -2.75
N LYS A 122 7.50 -7.52 -2.39
CA LYS A 122 6.18 -7.21 -1.79
C LYS A 122 5.02 -7.23 -2.79
N TYR A 123 5.24 -6.73 -4.00
CA TYR A 123 4.19 -6.60 -5.04
C TYR A 123 4.52 -7.43 -6.30
N GLY A 124 5.58 -8.24 -6.29
CA GLY A 124 6.01 -9.03 -7.44
C GLY A 124 4.98 -10.05 -7.91
N LYS A 125 4.15 -10.58 -7.02
CA LYS A 125 3.02 -11.46 -7.38
C LYS A 125 1.94 -10.69 -8.15
N ILE A 126 1.55 -9.50 -7.68
CA ILE A 126 0.59 -8.61 -8.37
C ILE A 126 1.12 -8.20 -9.76
N TYR A 127 2.44 -8.01 -9.89
CA TYR A 127 3.06 -7.72 -11.18
C TYR A 127 3.00 -8.92 -12.15
N ARG A 128 3.22 -10.14 -11.64
CA ARG A 128 3.27 -11.39 -12.42
C ARG A 128 1.89 -11.88 -12.86
N ASP A 129 0.88 -11.67 -12.02
CA ASP A 129 -0.48 -12.15 -12.23
C ASP A 129 -1.31 -11.20 -13.11
N VAL A 130 -1.00 -9.89 -13.10
CA VAL A 130 -1.78 -8.86 -13.82
C VAL A 130 -1.02 -8.25 -15.02
N GLY A 131 0.28 -8.50 -15.15
CA GLY A 131 1.11 -8.09 -16.29
C GLY A 131 1.66 -9.31 -17.03
N GLY A 132 1.07 -9.65 -18.19
CA GLY A 132 1.38 -10.85 -18.95
C GLY A 132 2.88 -11.07 -19.24
N GLY A 133 3.27 -12.34 -19.25
CA GLY A 133 4.44 -12.83 -19.99
C GLY A 133 5.82 -12.55 -19.39
N ARG A 134 6.31 -13.55 -18.62
CA ARG A 134 7.70 -13.84 -18.21
C ARG A 134 8.52 -12.82 -17.40
N PRO A 135 9.20 -13.27 -16.32
CA PRO A 135 10.33 -12.56 -15.76
C PRO A 135 11.57 -12.82 -16.64
N LEU A 136 12.08 -11.80 -17.32
CA LEU A 136 13.48 -11.84 -17.76
C LEU A 136 14.33 -11.27 -16.63
N LEU A 137 14.82 -12.16 -15.77
CA LEU A 137 16.01 -11.92 -14.98
C LEU A 137 17.14 -12.75 -15.61
N GLU A 138 18.29 -12.09 -15.75
CA GLU A 138 19.64 -12.64 -15.91
C GLU A 138 20.09 -13.22 -17.27
N SER A 139 20.93 -12.44 -17.95
CA SER A 139 22.34 -12.74 -18.28
C SER A 139 22.86 -11.51 -19.03
N GLY A 140 24.04 -10.96 -18.87
CA GLY A 140 25.27 -11.27 -18.15
C GLY A 140 26.30 -10.30 -18.73
N SER A 141 27.30 -9.90 -17.95
CA SER A 141 28.48 -9.21 -18.49
C SER A 141 29.08 -9.98 -19.67
N ARG A 142 29.25 -9.31 -20.80
CA ARG A 142 30.53 -9.04 -21.47
C ARG A 142 30.31 -8.07 -22.62
#